data_AF-A0A3S0K9E3-F1
#
_entry.id   AF-A0A3S0K9E3-F1
#
_cell.length_a   1.000
_cell.length_b   1.000
_cell.length_c   1.000
_cell.angle_alpha   90.00
_cell.angle_beta   90.00
_cell.angle_gamma   90.00
#
_symmetry.space_group_name_H-M   'P 1'
#
loop_
_entity.id
_entity.type
_entity.pdbx_description
1 polymer ?
#
loop_
_entity_poly.entity_id
_entity_poly.type
_entity_poly.pdbx_seq_one_letter_code
_entity_poly.pdbx_strand_id
1 'polypeptide(L)'
;MSRIIQIHPEAPPKPAPGEPCNGCGVCCLAEPCPLGVLLSRRLSGACVALRWTGARYQCGVLTAQPRGLRGWLVRRWIAAGQGCDCQLEPAGKP
;
A
#
# COMPACT_ATOMS: atom_id res chain seq x y z
N MET A 1 12.85 -13.07 9.66
CA MET A 1 11.85 -13.84 8.88
C MET A 1 11.79 -13.27 7.49
N SER A 2 11.96 -14.08 6.44
CA SER A 2 11.82 -13.68 5.04
C SER A 2 10.45 -14.09 4.51
N ARG A 3 9.83 -13.24 3.67
CA ARG A 3 8.57 -13.55 2.97
C ARG A 3 8.70 -13.19 1.51
N ILE A 4 8.06 -13.97 0.64
CA ILE A 4 8.02 -13.71 -0.80
C ILE A 4 6.78 -12.86 -1.10
N ILE A 5 6.99 -11.70 -1.70
CA ILE A 5 5.92 -10.85 -2.23
C ILE A 5 6.08 -10.72 -3.75
N GLN A 6 4.97 -10.77 -4.47
CA GLN A 6 4.94 -10.59 -5.92
C GLN A 6 4.71 -9.11 -6.23
N ILE A 7 5.76 -8.40 -6.67
CA ILE A 7 5.71 -6.98 -7.01
C ILE A 7 5.83 -6.82 -8.53
N HIS A 8 5.07 -5.88 -9.09
CA HIS A 8 5.20 -5.56 -10.51
C HIS A 8 6.59 -4.94 -10.76
N PRO A 9 7.31 -5.36 -11.81
CA PRO A 9 8.68 -4.88 -12.07
C PRO A 9 8.72 -3.35 -12.26
N GLU A 10 7.70 -2.80 -12.91
CA GLU A 10 7.58 -1.35 -13.19
C GLU A 10 7.06 -0.52 -12.01
N ALA A 11 6.75 -1.13 -10.85
CA ALA A 11 6.33 -0.36 -9.70
C ALA A 11 7.43 0.64 -9.30
N PRO A 12 7.12 1.78 -8.67
CA PRO A 12 8.18 2.66 -8.17
C PRO A 12 8.99 1.97 -7.06
N PRO A 13 10.25 2.37 -6.85
CA PRO A 13 11.04 1.89 -5.73
C PRO A 13 10.36 2.26 -4.40
N LYS A 14 10.70 1.52 -3.34
CA LYS A 14 10.19 1.84 -2.01
C LYS A 14 10.72 3.23 -1.61
N PRO A 15 9.85 4.15 -1.14
CA PRO A 15 10.30 5.46 -0.67
C PRO A 15 11.13 5.31 0.61
N ALA A 16 11.98 6.30 0.87
CA ALA A 16 12.78 6.31 2.09
C ALA A 16 11.87 6.40 3.33
N PRO A 17 12.32 5.92 4.51
CA PRO A 17 11.57 6.12 5.75
C PRO A 17 11.21 7.59 5.96
N GLY A 18 9.94 7.86 6.28
CA GLY A 18 9.41 9.23 6.44
C GLY A 18 8.93 9.92 5.15
N GLU A 19 9.28 9.42 3.96
CA GLU A 19 8.77 9.97 2.70
C GLU A 19 7.31 9.57 2.42
N PRO A 20 6.55 10.38 1.67
CA PRO A 20 5.16 10.07 1.37
C PRO A 20 5.01 8.77 0.55
N CYS A 21 3.88 8.09 0.75
CA CYS A 21 3.54 6.90 -0.02
C CYS A 21 3.48 7.23 -1.53
N ASN A 22 4.39 6.63 -2.31
CA ASN A 22 4.48 6.80 -3.76
C ASN A 22 3.71 5.71 -4.55
N GLY A 23 3.14 4.71 -3.86
CA GLY A 23 2.48 3.58 -4.50
C GLY A 23 3.42 2.43 -4.90
N CYS A 24 4.54 2.22 -4.19
CA CYS A 24 5.45 1.09 -4.41
C CYS A 24 4.79 -0.29 -4.18
N GLY A 25 3.76 -0.36 -3.33
CA GLY A 25 3.00 -1.58 -3.04
C GLY A 25 3.64 -2.53 -2.04
N VAL A 26 4.87 -2.31 -1.57
CA VAL A 26 5.61 -3.23 -0.67
C VAL A 26 4.79 -3.62 0.57
N CYS A 27 4.34 -2.64 1.37
CA CYS A 27 3.53 -2.93 2.56
C CYS A 27 2.19 -3.58 2.21
N CYS A 28 1.51 -3.07 1.17
CA CYS A 28 0.17 -3.54 0.79
C CYS A 28 0.16 -4.96 0.19
N LEU A 29 1.25 -5.41 -0.42
CA LEU A 29 1.42 -6.78 -0.91
C LEU A 29 1.82 -7.74 0.21
N ALA A 30 2.52 -7.22 1.21
CA ALA A 30 2.99 -7.98 2.34
C ALA A 30 1.86 -8.27 3.35
N GLU A 31 1.06 -7.26 3.67
CA GLU A 31 -0.08 -7.36 4.59
C GLU A 31 -1.12 -6.26 4.37
N PRO A 32 -2.39 -6.53 4.69
CA PRO A 32 -3.42 -5.51 4.65
C PRO A 32 -3.29 -4.54 5.84
N CYS A 33 -3.51 -3.24 5.58
CA CYS A 33 -3.68 -2.25 6.65
C CYS A 33 -4.97 -2.52 7.46
N PRO A 34 -5.20 -1.87 8.61
CA PRO A 34 -6.41 -2.11 9.43
C PRO A 34 -7.73 -2.00 8.64
N LEU A 35 -7.81 -1.04 7.71
CA LEU A 35 -8.96 -0.94 6.79
C LEU A 35 -9.04 -2.13 5.82
N GLY A 36 -7.91 -2.59 5.29
CA GLY A 36 -7.83 -3.78 4.43
C GLY A 36 -8.22 -5.06 5.17
N VAL A 37 -7.91 -5.18 6.45
CA VAL A 37 -8.36 -6.28 7.32
C VAL A 37 -9.88 -6.25 7.44
N LEU A 38 -10.48 -5.09 7.68
CA LEU A 38 -11.94 -4.97 7.77
C LEU A 38 -12.65 -5.37 6.47
N LEU A 39 -12.04 -5.07 5.31
CA LEU A 39 -12.59 -5.40 4.00
C LEU A 39 -12.39 -6.86 3.59
N SER A 40 -11.25 -7.46 3.92
CA SER A 40 -10.87 -8.80 3.46
C SER A 40 -11.04 -9.89 4.52
N ARG A 41 -11.13 -9.51 5.80
CA ARG A 41 -11.00 -10.39 6.97
C ARG A 41 -9.71 -11.22 7.00
N ARG A 42 -8.66 -10.77 6.31
CA ARG A 42 -7.33 -11.40 6.29
C ARG A 42 -6.34 -10.56 7.08
N LEU A 43 -5.42 -11.20 7.78
CA LEU A 43 -4.34 -10.54 8.54
C LEU A 43 -3.00 -10.58 7.81
N SER A 44 -2.90 -11.31 6.71
CA SER A 44 -1.65 -11.51 5.97
C SER A 44 -1.90 -11.60 4.46
N GLY A 45 -0.84 -11.33 3.69
CA GLY A 45 -0.86 -11.37 2.22
C GLY A 45 -1.33 -10.06 1.59
N ALA A 46 -1.49 -10.09 0.26
CA ALA A 46 -1.84 -8.89 -0.50
C ALA A 46 -3.24 -8.36 -0.16
N CYS A 47 -3.32 -7.06 0.07
CA CYS A 47 -4.58 -6.36 0.34
C CYS A 47 -5.56 -6.48 -0.83
N VAL A 48 -6.82 -6.86 -0.56
CA VAL A 48 -7.88 -7.03 -1.57
C VAL A 48 -8.20 -5.73 -2.33
N ALA A 49 -7.99 -4.57 -1.68
CA ALA A 49 -8.21 -3.27 -2.29
C ALA A 49 -7.03 -2.80 -3.14
N LEU A 50 -5.89 -3.49 -3.13
CA LEU A 50 -4.73 -3.08 -3.93
C LEU A 50 -5.04 -3.21 -5.42
N ARG A 51 -4.72 -2.18 -6.19
CA ARG A 51 -4.90 -2.14 -7.65
C ARG A 51 -3.63 -1.68 -8.33
N TRP A 52 -3.21 -2.40 -9.36
CA TRP A 52 -2.16 -1.95 -10.27
C TRP A 52 -2.74 -0.97 -11.28
N THR A 53 -2.03 0.12 -11.57
CA THR A 53 -2.51 1.16 -12.49
C THR A 53 -1.64 1.33 -13.74
N GLY A 54 -0.74 0.38 -14.00
CA GLY A 54 0.22 0.46 -15.11
C GLY A 54 1.53 1.15 -14.73
N ALA A 55 1.54 2.04 -13.74
CA ALA A 55 2.76 2.72 -13.28
C ALA A 55 3.00 2.62 -11.77
N ARG A 56 1.94 2.44 -10.97
CA ARG A 56 2.02 2.35 -9.51
C ARG A 56 0.85 1.58 -8.94
N TYR A 57 0.97 1.18 -7.68
CA TYR A 57 -0.14 0.63 -6.93
C TYR A 57 -0.99 1.75 -6.30
N GLN A 58 -2.31 1.55 -6.34
CA GLN A 58 -3.28 2.44 -5.72
C GLN A 58 -4.23 1.66 -4.81
N CYS A 59 -4.66 2.30 -3.72
CA CYS A 59 -5.68 1.73 -2.83
C CYS A 59 -7.06 1.96 -3.46
N GLY A 60 -7.74 0.86 -3.80
CA GLY A 60 -9.09 0.87 -4.38
C GLY A 60 -10.13 1.59 -3.54
N VAL A 61 -9.97 1.62 -2.21
CA VAL A 61 -10.87 2.37 -1.32
C VAL A 61 -10.66 3.88 -1.47
N LEU A 62 -9.41 4.31 -1.60
CA LEU A 62 -9.08 5.71 -1.83
C LEU A 62 -9.56 6.18 -3.20
N THR A 63 -9.39 5.35 -4.23
CA THR A 63 -9.81 5.70 -5.59
C THR A 63 -11.33 5.65 -5.76
N ALA A 64 -12.04 4.79 -5.03
CA ALA A 64 -13.50 4.75 -5.03
C ALA A 64 -14.16 5.95 -4.33
N GLN A 65 -13.44 6.62 -3.43
CA GLN A 65 -13.93 7.81 -2.70
C GLN A 65 -12.98 9.00 -2.84
N PRO A 66 -12.80 9.54 -4.06
CA PRO A 66 -11.73 10.49 -4.36
C PRO A 66 -11.97 11.89 -3.78
N ARG A 67 -13.18 12.24 -3.32
CA ARG A 67 -13.56 13.60 -2.93
C ARG A 67 -14.35 13.65 -1.61
N GLY A 68 -14.15 14.74 -0.87
CA GLY A 68 -14.86 15.05 0.36
C GLY A 68 -14.26 14.41 1.62
N LEU A 69 -14.96 14.60 2.74
CA LEU A 69 -14.52 14.20 4.08
C LEU A 69 -14.17 12.71 4.18
N ARG A 70 -14.91 11.85 3.47
CA ARG A 70 -14.68 10.40 3.46
C ARG A 70 -13.32 10.00 2.89
N GLY A 71 -12.91 10.60 1.77
CA GLY A 71 -11.59 10.34 1.17
C GLY A 71 -10.44 10.78 2.08
N TRP A 72 -10.59 11.95 2.71
CA TRP A 72 -9.61 12.44 3.69
C TRP A 72 -9.52 11.54 4.93
N LEU A 73 -10.67 11.10 5.48
CA LEU A 73 -10.72 10.17 6.60
C LEU A 73 -10.02 8.84 6.27
N VAL A 74 -10.27 8.27 5.08
CA VAL A 74 -9.59 7.04 4.64
C VAL A 74 -8.09 7.26 4.53
N ARG A 75 -7.62 8.35 3.91
CA ARG A 75 -6.18 8.67 3.80
C ARG A 75 -5.53 8.78 5.16
N ARG A 76 -6.18 9.48 6.09
CA ARG A 76 -5.72 9.66 7.47
C ARG A 76 -5.68 8.33 8.23
N TRP A 77 -6.68 7.48 8.03
CA TRP A 77 -6.78 6.21 8.75
C TRP A 77 -5.73 5.18 8.30
N ILE A 78 -5.44 5.11 7.00
CA ILE A 78 -4.40 4.22 6.46
C ILE A 78 -3.00 4.86 6.44
N ALA A 79 -2.88 6.09 6.98
CA ALA A 79 -1.68 6.91 6.95
C ALA A 79 -1.00 7.11 5.58
N ALA A 80 -1.76 6.96 4.48
CA ALA A 80 -1.23 7.12 3.13
C ALA A 80 -0.77 8.56 2.89
N GLY A 81 0.55 8.74 2.81
CA GLY A 81 1.20 10.05 2.59
C GLY A 81 1.62 10.79 3.85
N GLN A 82 1.51 10.19 5.05
CA GLN A 82 2.04 10.78 6.30
C GLN A 82 3.52 10.43 6.55
N GLY A 83 4.06 9.44 5.83
CA GLY A 83 5.45 8.99 5.89
C GLY A 83 5.54 7.47 5.79
N CYS A 84 6.58 6.95 5.15
CA CYS A 84 6.81 5.52 5.07
C CYS A 84 7.36 5.01 6.41
N ASP A 85 6.62 4.12 7.06
CA ASP A 85 6.98 3.40 8.28
C ASP A 85 7.31 1.92 8.02
N CYS A 86 7.20 1.47 6.76
CA CYS A 86 7.44 0.09 6.38
C CYS A 86 8.92 -0.26 6.47
N GLN A 87 9.25 -1.23 7.33
CA GLN A 87 10.61 -1.75 7.55
C GLN A 87 11.01 -2.85 6.54
N LEU A 88 10.10 -3.26 5.67
CA LEU A 88 10.37 -4.31 4.69
C LEU A 88 11.19 -3.76 3.53
N GLU A 89 12.33 -4.37 3.28
CA GLU A 89 13.17 -4.04 2.13
C GLU A 89 13.09 -5.15 1.08
N PRO A 90 12.65 -4.85 -0.16
CA PRO A 90 12.56 -5.84 -1.23
C PRO A 90 13.96 -6.15 -1.78
N ALA A 91 14.44 -7.38 -1.57
CA ALA A 91 15.79 -7.79 -1.99
C ALA A 91 15.99 -7.93 -3.52
N GLY A 92 14.91 -7.96 -4.31
CA GLY A 92 14.96 -8.28 -5.75
C GLY A 92 14.62 -7.13 -6.69
N LYS A 93 14.55 -5.89 -6.19
CA LYS A 93 14.21 -4.72 -7.01
C LYS A 93 15.42 -3.76 -7.02
N PRO A 94 16.03 -3.50 -8.18
CA PRO A 94 17.10 -2.51 -8.28
C PRO A 94 16.60 -1.10 -8.00
#